data_AF-A0A7W7JYQ1-F1
#
_entry.id   AF-A0A7W7JYQ1-F1
#
_cell.length_a   1.000
_cell.length_b   1.000
_cell.length_c   1.000
_cell.angle_alpha   90.00
_cell.angle_beta   90.00
_cell.angle_gamma   90.00
#
_symmetry.space_group_name_H-M   'P 1'
#
loop_
_entity.id
_entity.type
_entity.pdbx_description
1 polymer ?
#
loop_
_entity_poly.entity_id
_entity_poly.type
_entity_poly.pdbx_seq_one_letter_code
_entity_poly.pdbx_strand_id
1 'polypeptide(L)'
;MRLALTAALLCAAATPALAQSQPEPSTRDKTEALARALNNPIVQEGAAAMLTNLAGIVLDTRVGPAARYIDPTIGEQDTLRDIQRRRDPNFEKNFHNDARSAVVIAGKLTEGALQMQDSLDQTAARLRAALAPLRGALTTK
;
A
#
# COMPACT_ATOMS: atom_id res chain seq x y z
N MET A 1 -43.21 -14.25 46.05
CA MET A 1 -41.80 -14.73 46.06
C MET A 1 -41.77 -16.17 45.55
N ARG A 2 -40.89 -16.48 44.58
CA ARG A 2 -40.40 -17.83 44.18
C ARG A 2 -40.81 -18.51 42.86
N LEU A 3 -41.59 -17.92 41.94
CA LEU A 3 -41.90 -18.61 40.65
C LEU A 3 -41.89 -17.71 39.40
N ALA A 4 -41.02 -16.69 39.34
CA ALA A 4 -40.91 -15.82 38.16
C ALA A 4 -39.47 -15.68 37.62
N LEU A 5 -38.57 -16.61 37.97
CA LEU A 5 -37.12 -16.48 37.71
C LEU A 5 -36.54 -17.67 36.91
N THR A 6 -37.38 -18.45 36.23
CA THR A 6 -36.96 -19.62 35.45
C THR A 6 -37.27 -19.54 33.95
N ALA A 7 -37.77 -18.40 33.44
CA ALA A 7 -38.10 -18.24 32.01
C ALA A 7 -37.04 -17.46 31.20
N ALA A 8 -36.04 -16.83 31.84
CA ALA A 8 -35.07 -15.97 31.15
C ALA A 8 -33.73 -16.65 30.81
N LEU A 9 -33.51 -17.91 31.22
CA LEU A 9 -32.22 -18.60 31.05
C LEU A 9 -32.15 -19.52 29.81
N LEU A 10 -33.22 -19.64 29.02
CA LEU A 10 -33.30 -20.59 27.89
C LEU A 10 -33.18 -19.95 26.50
N CYS A 11 -33.06 -18.62 26.39
CA CYS A 11 -32.88 -17.93 25.10
C CYS A 11 -31.44 -17.45 24.84
N ALA A 12 -30.50 -17.65 25.78
CA ALA A 12 -29.10 -17.25 25.62
C ALA A 12 -28.18 -18.35 25.05
N ALA A 13 -28.73 -19.52 24.71
CA ALA A 13 -28.01 -20.63 24.08
C ALA A 13 -28.29 -20.78 22.57
N ALA A 14 -28.85 -19.75 21.94
CA ALA A 14 -28.83 -19.64 20.47
C ALA A 14 -27.46 -19.07 20.04
N THR A 15 -26.45 -19.93 20.15
CA THR A 15 -25.32 -20.07 19.22
C THR A 15 -24.81 -18.80 18.50
N PRO A 16 -23.63 -18.25 18.87
CA PRO A 16 -22.77 -17.61 17.88
C PRO A 16 -22.06 -18.73 17.09
N ALA A 17 -22.80 -19.62 16.45
CA ALA A 17 -22.27 -20.65 15.55
C ALA A 17 -22.42 -20.26 14.08
N LEU A 18 -22.75 -18.98 13.84
CA LEU A 18 -22.64 -18.32 12.55
C LEU A 18 -21.53 -17.27 12.59
N ALA A 19 -20.43 -17.55 13.30
CA ALA A 19 -19.13 -17.21 12.76
C ALA A 19 -18.91 -18.17 11.59
N GLN A 20 -19.61 -17.92 10.49
CA GLN A 20 -19.37 -18.60 9.23
C GLN A 20 -17.86 -18.53 9.03
N SER A 21 -17.26 -19.69 8.90
CA SER A 21 -15.97 -19.90 8.27
C SER A 21 -16.02 -19.24 6.90
N GLN A 22 -15.89 -17.91 6.84
CA GLN A 22 -15.49 -17.25 5.64
C GLN A 22 -14.13 -17.85 5.34
N PRO A 23 -13.96 -18.54 4.20
CA PRO A 23 -12.64 -18.94 3.78
C PRO A 23 -11.76 -17.70 3.87
N GLU A 24 -10.68 -17.76 4.65
CA GLU A 24 -9.66 -16.71 4.64
C GLU A 24 -9.37 -16.44 3.16
N PRO A 25 -9.59 -15.20 2.67
CA PRO A 25 -9.50 -14.94 1.24
C PRO A 25 -8.14 -15.40 0.76
N SER A 26 -8.15 -16.22 -0.30
CA SER A 26 -6.92 -16.77 -0.84
C SER A 26 -6.01 -15.62 -1.27
N THR A 27 -4.71 -15.89 -1.39
CA THR A 27 -3.77 -14.89 -1.92
C THR A 27 -4.22 -14.35 -3.27
N ARG A 28 -4.87 -15.19 -4.09
CA ARG A 28 -5.50 -14.79 -5.36
C ARG A 28 -6.63 -13.79 -5.14
N ASP A 29 -7.56 -14.09 -4.23
CA ASP A 29 -8.69 -13.19 -3.92
C ASP A 29 -8.22 -11.83 -3.41
N LYS A 30 -7.17 -11.81 -2.56
CA LYS A 30 -6.55 -10.59 -2.06
C LYS A 30 -5.87 -9.80 -3.19
N THR A 31 -5.19 -10.48 -4.10
CA THR A 31 -4.52 -9.85 -5.25
C THR A 31 -5.53 -9.31 -6.26
N GLU A 32 -6.64 -10.02 -6.48
CA GLU A 32 -7.73 -9.56 -7.34
C GLU A 32 -8.48 -8.37 -6.76
N ALA A 33 -8.77 -8.39 -5.45
CA ALA A 33 -9.33 -7.24 -4.76
C ALA A 33 -8.41 -6.01 -4.85
N LEU A 34 -7.09 -6.21 -4.70
CA LEU A 34 -6.10 -5.16 -4.87
C LEU A 34 -6.06 -4.63 -6.30
N ALA A 35 -6.05 -5.50 -7.31
CA ALA A 35 -6.07 -5.09 -8.71
C ALA A 35 -7.31 -4.25 -9.03
N ARG A 36 -8.50 -4.69 -8.58
CA ARG A 36 -9.74 -3.92 -8.73
C ARG A 36 -9.68 -2.58 -8.02
N ALA A 37 -9.12 -2.53 -6.82
CA ALA A 37 -8.94 -1.27 -6.09
C ALA A 37 -7.98 -0.33 -6.83
N LEU A 38 -6.83 -0.80 -7.29
CA LEU A 38 -5.84 0.02 -8.00
C LEU A 38 -6.32 0.48 -9.37
N ASN A 39 -7.25 -0.23 -10.01
CA ASN A 39 -7.89 0.18 -11.25
C ASN A 39 -9.07 1.16 -11.06
N ASN A 40 -9.49 1.44 -9.82
CA ASN A 40 -10.55 2.40 -9.54
C ASN A 40 -10.02 3.84 -9.60
N PRO A 41 -10.59 4.74 -10.43
CA PRO A 41 -10.13 6.13 -10.54
C PRO A 41 -10.14 6.90 -9.23
N ILE A 42 -11.10 6.64 -8.34
CA ILE A 42 -11.20 7.30 -7.02
C ILE A 42 -10.05 6.86 -6.12
N VAL A 43 -9.68 5.58 -6.16
CA VAL A 43 -8.56 5.04 -5.36
C VAL A 43 -7.24 5.56 -5.92
N GLN A 44 -7.08 5.62 -7.24
CA GLN A 44 -5.89 6.19 -7.89
C GLN A 44 -5.68 7.64 -7.48
N GLU A 45 -6.75 8.44 -7.54
CA GLU A 45 -6.74 9.84 -7.13
C GLU A 45 -6.43 9.99 -5.63
N GLY A 46 -7.07 9.17 -4.78
CA GLY A 46 -6.82 9.18 -3.34
C GLY A 46 -5.39 8.77 -2.98
N ALA A 47 -4.83 7.75 -3.63
CA ALA A 47 -3.45 7.33 -3.45
C ALA A 47 -2.47 8.40 -3.93
N ALA A 48 -2.73 9.02 -5.08
CA ALA A 48 -1.93 10.13 -5.59
C ALA A 48 -1.96 11.33 -4.64
N ALA A 49 -3.13 11.70 -4.11
CA ALA A 49 -3.28 12.76 -3.11
C ALA A 49 -2.54 12.44 -1.82
N MET A 50 -2.59 11.19 -1.33
CA MET A 50 -1.84 10.76 -0.15
C MET A 50 -0.33 10.87 -0.38
N LEU A 51 0.18 10.38 -1.52
CA LEU A 51 1.59 10.51 -1.89
C LEU A 51 2.01 11.98 -2.00
N THR A 52 1.16 12.82 -2.59
CA THR A 52 1.38 14.27 -2.69
C THR A 52 1.45 14.93 -1.32
N ASN A 53 0.58 14.55 -0.38
CA ASN A 53 0.60 15.08 0.99
C ASN A 53 1.86 14.65 1.75
N LEU A 54 2.29 13.39 1.62
CA LEU A 54 3.54 12.91 2.22
C LEU A 54 4.75 13.64 1.65
N ALA A 55 4.80 13.84 0.34
CA ALA A 55 5.84 14.64 -0.29
C ALA A 55 5.78 16.09 0.21
N GLY A 56 4.59 16.65 0.39
CA GLY A 56 4.39 17.99 0.94
C GLY A 56 5.02 18.17 2.32
N ILE A 57 4.85 17.20 3.23
CA ILE A 57 5.47 17.24 4.56
C ILE A 57 7.00 17.30 4.46
N VAL A 58 7.60 16.48 3.60
CA VAL A 58 9.05 16.50 3.38
C VAL A 58 9.47 17.84 2.77
N LEU A 59 8.72 18.33 1.79
CA LEU A 59 9.01 19.58 1.09
C LEU A 59 8.91 20.82 1.98
N ASP A 60 8.06 20.79 3.01
CA ASP A 60 7.92 21.88 3.99
C ASP A 60 9.10 21.96 4.97
N THR A 61 10.07 21.05 4.87
CA THR A 61 11.31 21.09 5.64
C THR A 61 12.13 22.32 5.24
N ARG A 62 12.49 23.15 6.23
CA ARG A 62 13.41 24.27 6.02
C ARG A 62 14.80 23.77 5.69
N VAL A 63 15.47 24.43 4.74
CA VAL A 63 16.87 24.13 4.41
C VAL A 63 17.84 24.60 5.49
N GLY A 64 17.50 25.67 6.23
CA GLY A 64 18.33 26.17 7.33
C GLY A 64 19.75 26.50 6.87
N PRO A 65 20.78 26.19 7.67
CA PRO A 65 22.17 26.49 7.34
C PRO A 65 22.71 25.74 6.12
N ALA A 66 21.96 24.81 5.53
CA ALA A 66 22.37 24.16 4.29
C ALA A 66 22.21 25.08 3.06
N ALA A 67 21.38 26.13 3.16
CA ALA A 67 21.09 27.05 2.06
C ALA A 67 22.36 27.62 1.40
N ARG A 68 23.36 27.98 2.21
CA ARG A 68 24.67 28.50 1.75
C ARG A 68 25.47 27.57 0.83
N TYR A 69 25.14 26.28 0.80
CA TYR A 69 25.81 25.28 -0.03
C TYR A 69 24.98 24.82 -1.24
N ILE A 70 23.72 25.25 -1.32
CA ILE A 70 22.79 24.80 -2.38
C ILE A 70 22.78 25.81 -3.52
N ASP A 71 22.42 27.06 -3.23
CA ASP A 71 22.30 28.14 -4.21
C ASP A 71 22.29 29.50 -3.48
N PRO A 72 23.00 30.54 -3.99
CA PRO A 72 23.10 31.85 -3.34
C PRO A 72 21.78 32.63 -3.26
N THR A 73 20.76 32.24 -4.02
CA THR A 73 19.43 32.87 -4.04
C THR A 73 18.43 32.24 -3.06
N ILE A 74 18.83 31.14 -2.39
CA ILE A 74 18.02 30.41 -1.41
C ILE A 74 18.33 30.92 -0.01
N GLY A 75 17.29 31.32 0.71
CA GLY A 75 17.40 31.77 2.11
C GLY A 75 17.41 30.60 3.09
N GLU A 76 17.95 30.82 4.30
CA GLU A 76 17.90 29.80 5.37
C GLU A 76 16.47 29.51 5.85
N GLN A 77 15.56 30.45 5.63
CA GLN A 77 14.13 30.31 5.94
C GLN A 77 13.34 29.62 4.82
N ASP A 78 13.93 29.47 3.63
CA ASP A 78 13.28 28.78 2.52
C ASP A 78 13.11 27.30 2.84
N THR A 79 12.12 26.68 2.21
CA THR A 79 11.84 25.25 2.32
C THR A 79 12.35 24.50 1.09
N LEU A 80 12.45 23.18 1.18
CA LEU A 80 12.71 22.33 0.01
C LEU A 80 11.64 22.54 -1.08
N ARG A 81 10.40 22.87 -0.68
CA ARG A 81 9.31 23.25 -1.57
C ARG A 81 9.66 24.50 -2.37
N ASP A 82 10.16 25.54 -1.71
CA ASP A 82 10.50 26.81 -2.37
C ASP A 82 11.63 26.62 -3.39
N ILE A 83 12.61 25.79 -3.06
CA ILE A 83 13.69 25.41 -3.98
C ILE A 83 13.13 24.71 -5.22
N GLN A 84 12.21 23.75 -5.04
CA GLN A 84 11.61 23.06 -6.17
C GLN A 84 10.70 23.97 -7.01
N ARG A 85 9.91 24.84 -6.38
CA ARG A 85 9.02 25.75 -7.09
C ARG A 85 9.78 26.77 -7.94
N ARG A 86 10.98 27.19 -7.52
CA ARG A 86 11.85 28.05 -8.33
C ARG A 86 12.38 27.35 -9.58
N ARG A 87 12.65 26.04 -9.49
CA ARG A 87 13.12 25.23 -10.63
C ARG A 87 11.99 24.86 -11.59
N ASP A 88 10.84 24.48 -11.05
CA ASP A 88 9.63 24.16 -11.82
C ASP A 88 8.40 24.72 -11.08
N PRO A 89 7.78 25.81 -11.58
CA PRO A 89 6.58 26.39 -10.98
C PRO A 89 5.37 25.43 -10.94
N ASN A 90 5.38 24.38 -11.76
CA ASN A 90 4.29 23.39 -11.85
C ASN A 90 4.64 22.07 -11.17
N PHE A 91 5.75 21.99 -10.43
CA PHE A 91 6.26 20.71 -9.94
C PHE A 91 5.27 19.94 -9.07
N GLU A 92 4.44 20.61 -8.26
CA GLU A 92 3.42 19.98 -7.43
C GLU A 92 2.33 19.30 -8.27
N LYS A 93 1.90 19.97 -9.34
CA LYS A 93 0.94 19.42 -10.29
C LYS A 93 1.57 18.24 -11.05
N ASN A 94 2.82 18.38 -11.47
CA ASN A 94 3.54 17.33 -12.19
C ASN A 94 3.72 16.10 -11.29
N PHE A 95 4.17 16.29 -10.05
CA PHE A 95 4.34 15.23 -9.06
C PHE A 95 3.03 14.48 -8.80
N HIS A 96 1.91 15.20 -8.66
CA HIS A 96 0.61 14.57 -8.47
C HIS A 96 0.20 13.71 -9.69
N ASN A 97 0.40 14.22 -10.90
CA ASN A 97 0.09 13.48 -12.14
C ASN A 97 0.99 12.25 -12.30
N ASP A 98 2.27 12.35 -11.93
CA ASP A 98 3.22 11.25 -11.95
C ASP A 98 2.85 10.18 -10.93
N ALA A 99 2.47 10.59 -9.71
CA ALA A 99 1.98 9.69 -8.67
C ALA A 99 0.74 8.94 -9.13
N ARG A 100 -0.25 9.63 -9.71
CA ARG A 100 -1.44 9.01 -10.28
C ARG A 100 -1.09 8.02 -11.39
N SER A 101 -0.19 8.39 -12.30
CA SER A 101 0.26 7.53 -13.40
C SER A 101 0.97 6.28 -12.89
N ALA A 102 1.78 6.39 -11.84
CA ALA A 102 2.43 5.25 -11.21
C ALA A 102 1.41 4.27 -10.61
N VAL A 103 0.35 4.76 -9.95
CA VAL A 103 -0.72 3.91 -9.41
C VAL A 103 -1.49 3.20 -10.53
N VAL A 104 -1.77 3.90 -11.65
CA VAL A 104 -2.39 3.29 -12.84
C VAL A 104 -1.52 2.16 -13.39
N ILE A 105 -0.21 2.38 -13.53
CA ILE A 105 0.73 1.36 -14.02
C ILE A 105 0.76 0.16 -13.06
N ALA A 106 0.83 0.42 -11.75
CA ALA A 106 0.79 -0.64 -10.75
C ALA A 106 -0.50 -1.47 -10.82
N GLY A 107 -1.67 -0.83 -11.02
CA GLY A 107 -2.94 -1.51 -11.24
C GLY A 107 -2.91 -2.46 -12.44
N LYS A 108 -2.45 -1.96 -13.60
CA LYS A 108 -2.31 -2.74 -14.83
C LYS A 108 -1.34 -3.92 -14.70
N LEU A 109 -0.21 -3.71 -14.04
CA LEU A 109 0.77 -4.78 -13.78
C LEU A 109 0.19 -5.85 -12.84
N THR A 110 -0.56 -5.43 -11.82
CA THR A 110 -1.23 -6.37 -10.90
C THR A 110 -2.29 -7.19 -11.63
N GLU A 111 -3.08 -6.56 -12.50
CA GLU A 111 -4.06 -7.25 -13.35
C GLU A 111 -3.40 -8.23 -14.34
N GLY A 112 -2.30 -7.83 -14.99
CA GLY A 112 -1.52 -8.72 -15.85
C GLY A 112 -0.90 -9.89 -15.09
N ALA A 113 -0.43 -9.66 -13.87
CA ALA A 113 0.11 -10.71 -13.00
C ALA A 113 -0.96 -11.74 -12.60
N LEU A 114 -2.22 -11.33 -12.40
CA LEU A 114 -3.34 -12.24 -12.17
C LEU A 114 -3.65 -13.12 -13.38
N GLN A 115 -3.54 -12.56 -14.59
CA GLN A 115 -3.71 -13.34 -15.84
C GLN A 115 -2.55 -14.32 -16.08
N MET A 116 -1.36 -14.00 -15.55
CA MET A 116 -0.16 -14.83 -15.66
C MET A 116 0.11 -15.67 -14.40
N GLN A 117 -0.81 -15.70 -13.44
CA GLN A 117 -0.55 -16.22 -12.10
C GLN A 117 0.00 -17.65 -12.10
N ASP A 118 -0.55 -18.53 -12.93
CA ASP A 118 -0.11 -19.93 -13.01
C ASP A 118 1.36 -20.03 -13.46
N SER A 119 1.78 -19.16 -14.39
CA SER A 119 3.17 -19.10 -14.85
C SER A 119 4.11 -18.49 -13.81
N LEU A 120 3.62 -17.54 -13.00
CA LEU A 120 4.36 -16.94 -11.89
C LEU A 120 4.52 -17.92 -10.74
N ASP A 121 3.47 -18.68 -10.39
CA ASP A 121 3.52 -19.71 -9.37
C ASP A 121 4.47 -20.84 -9.78
N GLN A 122 4.45 -21.24 -11.05
CA GLN A 122 5.40 -22.21 -11.58
C GLN A 122 6.84 -21.69 -11.53
N THR A 123 7.06 -20.41 -11.85
CA THR A 123 8.38 -19.77 -11.78
C THR A 123 8.86 -19.66 -10.35
N ALA A 124 8.00 -19.25 -9.42
CA ALA A 124 8.29 -19.17 -7.99
C ALA A 124 8.57 -20.55 -7.39
N ALA A 125 7.86 -21.60 -7.83
CA ALA A 125 8.13 -22.98 -7.43
C ALA A 125 9.51 -23.45 -7.92
N ARG A 126 9.87 -23.15 -9.18
CA ARG A 126 11.22 -23.44 -9.73
C ARG A 126 12.32 -22.70 -8.99
N LEU A 127 12.11 -21.41 -8.68
CA LEU A 127 13.04 -20.61 -7.88
C LEU A 127 13.21 -21.19 -6.47
N ARG A 128 12.12 -21.56 -5.78
CA ARG A 128 12.20 -22.21 -4.46
C ARG A 128 12.94 -23.54 -4.53
N ALA A 129 12.71 -24.36 -5.56
CA ALA A 129 13.41 -25.62 -5.77
C ALA A 129 14.91 -25.41 -6.03
N ALA A 130 15.27 -24.41 -6.84
CA ALA A 130 16.67 -24.07 -7.11
C ALA A 130 17.41 -23.49 -5.89
N LEU A 131 16.69 -22.78 -5.01
CA LEU A 131 17.25 -22.19 -3.79
C LEU A 131 17.21 -23.14 -2.58
N ALA A 132 16.44 -24.24 -2.64
CA ALA A 132 16.33 -25.22 -1.55
C ALA A 132 17.68 -25.84 -1.13
N PRO A 133 18.61 -26.19 -2.04
CA PRO A 133 19.93 -26.71 -1.68
C PRO A 133 20.77 -25.70 -0.88
N LEU A 134 20.68 -24.41 -1.23
CA LEU A 134 21.39 -23.33 -0.53
C LEU A 134 20.82 -23.08 0.87
N ARG A 135 19.50 -23.20 1.03
CA ARG A 135 18.87 -23.15 2.36
C ARG A 135 19.28 -24.33 3.24
N GLY A 136 19.34 -25.53 2.68
CA GLY A 136 19.81 -26.73 3.39
C GLY A 136 21.25 -26.59 3.88
N ALA A 137 22.14 -26.03 3.06
CA ALA A 137 23.54 -25.79 3.41
C ALA A 137 23.73 -24.75 4.55
N LEU A 138 22.78 -23.84 4.73
CA LEU A 138 22.80 -22.82 5.79
C LEU A 138 22.17 -23.29 7.11
N THR A 139 21.42 -24.39 7.10
CA THR A 139 20.75 -24.95 8.29
C THR A 139 21.47 -26.13 8.93
N THR A 140 22.43 -26.75 8.22
CA THR A 140 23.30 -27.78 8.80
C THR A 140 24.43 -27.11 9.57
N LYS A 141 24.21 -26.92 10.87
CA LYS A 141 25.26 -26.54 11.82
C LYS A 141 25.36 -27.59 12.91
#